data_AF-A0A936JEY8-F1
#
_entry.id   AF-A0A936JEY8-F1
#
_cell.length_a   1.000
_cell.length_b   1.000
_cell.length_c   1.000
_cell.angle_alpha   90.00
_cell.angle_beta   90.00
_cell.angle_gamma   90.00
#
_symmetry.space_group_name_H-M   'P 1'
#
loop_
_entity.id
_entity.type
_entity.pdbx_description
1 polymer ?
#
loop_
_entity_poly.entity_id
_entity_poly.type
_entity_poly.pdbx_seq_one_letter_code
_entity_poly.pdbx_strand_id
1 'polypeptide(L)'
;MENQQSTKSQIDLTDIFEAQRYQITGSELDAVLKTYGLTQKEFGEAIGKSRVTVCRMINQGEKIKLRYSQILEKAVGSHIYTMIILQHREKKAKRLEQAIKSRGLQMEAERLKKEKKEDARLKKLGMTQLPSK
;
A
#
# COMPACT_ATOMS: atom_id res chain seq x y z
N MET A 1 -49.44 17.68 5.28
CA MET A 1 -48.39 16.64 5.41
C MET A 1 -47.43 16.85 4.26
N GLU A 2 -46.41 17.69 4.45
CA GLU A 2 -45.41 17.95 3.41
C GLU A 2 -44.26 16.96 3.56
N ASN A 3 -43.95 16.32 2.45
CA ASN A 3 -43.14 15.13 2.33
C ASN A 3 -41.66 15.53 2.26
N GLN A 4 -40.92 15.41 3.37
CA GLN A 4 -39.46 15.59 3.38
C GLN A 4 -38.79 14.36 2.75
N GLN A 5 -38.65 14.38 1.42
CA GLN A 5 -37.82 13.42 0.71
C GLN A 5 -36.33 13.75 0.87
N SER A 6 -35.71 13.02 1.81
CA SER A 6 -34.38 12.40 1.70
C SER A 6 -33.38 13.10 0.76
N THR A 7 -32.56 13.99 1.32
CA THR A 7 -31.28 14.38 0.72
C THR A 7 -30.35 13.16 0.71
N LYS A 8 -30.36 12.41 -0.40
CA LYS A 8 -29.26 11.50 -0.72
C LYS A 8 -28.00 12.34 -0.88
N SER A 9 -27.13 12.29 0.10
CA SER A 9 -25.78 12.87 0.04
C SER A 9 -25.06 12.24 -1.14
N GLN A 10 -25.02 12.93 -2.28
CA GLN A 10 -24.02 12.67 -3.31
C GLN A 10 -22.68 12.91 -2.64
N ILE A 11 -22.02 11.82 -2.25
CA ILE A 11 -20.64 11.89 -1.77
C ILE A 11 -19.82 12.26 -3.00
N ASP A 12 -19.38 13.52 -3.05
CA ASP A 12 -18.55 13.98 -4.14
C ASP A 12 -17.21 13.21 -4.10
N LEU A 13 -16.89 12.51 -5.18
CA LEU A 13 -15.68 11.68 -5.24
C LEU A 13 -14.40 12.52 -5.10
N THR A 14 -14.50 13.81 -5.43
CA THR A 14 -13.50 14.84 -5.21
C THR A 14 -13.20 15.04 -3.72
N ASP A 15 -14.23 15.09 -2.86
CA ASP A 15 -14.07 15.25 -1.40
C ASP A 15 -13.42 14.01 -0.74
N ILE A 16 -13.75 12.81 -1.21
CA ILE A 16 -13.11 11.57 -0.73
C ILE A 16 -11.61 11.59 -1.08
N PHE A 17 -11.27 12.10 -2.27
CA PHE A 17 -9.89 12.16 -2.74
C PHE A 17 -9.09 13.19 -1.93
N GLU A 18 -9.65 14.36 -1.67
CA GLU A 18 -9.02 15.39 -0.82
C GLU A 18 -8.77 14.90 0.60
N ALA A 19 -9.73 14.19 1.20
CA ALA A 19 -9.59 13.65 2.55
C ALA A 19 -8.50 12.56 2.67
N GLN A 20 -8.26 11.79 1.61
CA GLN A 20 -7.25 10.72 1.58
C GLN A 20 -5.87 11.19 1.11
N ARG A 21 -5.81 12.33 0.41
CA ARG A 21 -4.59 12.93 -0.13
C ARG A 21 -3.57 13.28 0.94
N TYR A 22 -4.03 13.66 2.12
CA TYR A 22 -3.16 14.03 3.24
C TYR A 22 -2.84 12.89 4.20
N GLN A 23 -3.50 11.73 4.02
CA GLN A 23 -3.24 10.53 4.80
C GLN A 23 -2.02 9.78 4.24
N ILE A 24 -0.86 10.44 4.30
CA ILE A 24 0.40 9.84 3.84
C ILE A 24 1.11 9.14 4.99
N THR A 25 1.89 8.13 4.62
CA THR A 25 2.77 7.35 5.48
C THR A 25 4.20 7.88 5.43
N GLY A 26 5.03 7.45 6.37
CA GLY A 26 6.47 7.74 6.34
C GLY A 26 7.17 7.36 5.02
N SER A 27 6.77 6.26 4.38
CA SER A 27 7.33 5.86 3.07
C SER A 27 6.91 6.77 1.92
N GLU A 28 5.68 7.29 1.96
CA GLU A 28 5.20 8.25 0.96
C GLU A 28 5.85 9.62 1.16
N LEU A 29 6.02 10.05 2.41
CA LEU A 29 6.81 11.24 2.76
C LEU A 29 8.22 11.14 2.17
N ASP A 30 8.94 10.05 2.42
CA ASP A 30 10.30 9.85 1.89
C ASP A 30 10.33 9.87 0.35
N ALA A 31 9.32 9.28 -0.30
CA ALA A 31 9.22 9.32 -1.76
C ALA A 31 9.04 10.74 -2.29
N VAL A 32 8.19 11.56 -1.65
CA VAL A 32 7.99 12.96 -2.03
C VAL A 32 9.27 13.77 -1.83
N LEU A 33 9.92 13.64 -0.67
CA LEU A 33 11.18 14.33 -0.36
C LEU A 33 12.27 14.02 -1.39
N LYS A 34 12.49 12.73 -1.67
CA LYS A 34 13.51 12.30 -2.64
C LYS A 34 13.23 12.73 -4.07
N THR A 35 11.98 12.64 -4.51
CA THR A 35 11.61 12.97 -5.89
C THR A 35 11.70 14.47 -6.15
N TYR A 36 11.34 15.29 -5.15
CA TYR A 36 11.44 16.74 -5.26
C TYR A 36 12.85 17.29 -4.95
N GLY A 37 13.70 16.49 -4.30
CA GLY A 37 15.04 16.92 -3.87
C GLY A 37 15.06 17.68 -2.55
N LEU A 38 14.02 17.56 -1.72
CA LEU A 38 13.96 18.17 -0.39
C LEU A 38 14.63 17.26 0.64
N THR A 39 15.55 17.79 1.43
CA THR A 39 16.20 17.02 2.50
C THR A 39 15.30 16.88 3.72
N GLN A 40 15.53 15.85 4.53
CA GLN A 40 14.81 15.68 5.81
C GLN A 40 15.09 16.82 6.80
N LYS A 41 16.22 17.52 6.64
CA LYS A 41 16.58 18.69 7.46
C LYS A 41 15.69 19.88 7.07
N GLU A 42 15.64 20.23 5.79
CA GLU A 42 14.83 21.36 5.29
C GLU A 42 13.35 21.15 5.56
N PHE A 43 12.84 19.93 5.33
CA PHE A 43 11.47 19.61 5.68
C PHE A 43 11.22 19.71 7.20
N GLY A 44 12.17 19.23 8.01
CA GLY A 44 12.14 19.34 9.46
C GLY A 44 12.02 20.80 9.91
N GLU A 45 12.83 21.69 9.36
CA GLU A 45 12.78 23.13 9.64
C GLU A 45 11.42 23.72 9.29
N ALA A 46 10.84 23.36 8.13
CA ALA A 46 9.52 23.81 7.72
C ALA A 46 8.38 23.39 8.66
N ILE A 47 8.52 22.24 9.36
CA ILE A 47 7.51 21.73 10.31
C ILE A 47 7.89 21.95 11.79
N GLY A 48 9.00 22.64 12.06
CA GLY A 48 9.52 22.87 13.42
C GLY A 48 9.96 21.58 14.13
N LYS A 49 10.60 20.66 13.41
CA LYS A 49 11.11 19.38 13.92
C LYS A 49 12.57 19.18 13.53
N SER A 50 13.29 18.39 14.33
CA SER A 50 14.66 18.02 13.99
C SER A 50 14.69 17.01 12.85
N ARG A 51 15.80 16.97 12.11
CA ARG A 51 16.08 15.94 11.09
C ARG A 51 15.85 14.52 11.64
N VAL A 52 16.29 14.25 12.88
CA VAL A 52 16.16 12.93 13.53
C VAL A 52 14.69 12.54 13.68
N THR A 53 13.84 13.49 14.06
CA THR A 53 12.39 13.25 14.14
C THR A 53 11.79 12.93 12.78
N VAL A 54 12.18 13.64 11.72
CA VAL A 54 11.71 13.36 10.36
C VAL A 54 12.16 11.97 9.90
N CYS A 55 13.42 11.60 10.12
CA CYS A 55 13.92 10.26 9.81
C CYS A 55 13.15 9.18 10.57
N ARG A 56 12.81 9.42 11.85
CA ARG A 56 12.00 8.51 12.64
C ARG A 56 10.60 8.34 12.06
N MET A 57 9.93 9.43 11.68
CA MET A 57 8.62 9.41 11.02
C MET A 57 8.64 8.57 9.74
N ILE A 58 9.70 8.71 8.93
CA ILE A 58 9.89 7.92 7.71
C ILE A 58 10.03 6.42 8.05
N ASN A 59 10.90 6.08 9.01
CA ASN A 59 11.26 4.69 9.30
C ASN A 59 10.16 3.91 10.03
N GLN A 60 9.38 4.58 10.91
CA GLN A 60 8.31 3.93 11.66
C GLN A 60 7.07 3.66 10.80
N GLY A 61 6.99 4.24 9.60
CA GLY A 61 5.86 4.03 8.69
C GLY A 61 4.54 4.58 9.23
N GLU A 62 4.57 5.41 10.27
CA GLU A 62 3.40 6.01 10.88
C GLU A 62 2.68 6.96 9.91
N LYS A 63 1.40 7.20 10.18
CA LYS A 63 0.64 8.24 9.48
C LYS A 63 1.20 9.61 9.82
N ILE A 64 1.52 10.39 8.80
CA ILE A 64 1.98 11.76 8.95
C ILE A 64 0.79 12.64 9.31
N LYS A 65 1.01 13.58 10.24
CA LYS A 65 -0.03 14.53 10.65
C LYS A 65 -0.47 15.38 9.45
N LEU A 66 -1.78 15.58 9.31
CA LEU A 66 -2.40 16.41 8.25
C LEU A 66 -1.66 17.73 8.01
N ARG A 67 -1.37 18.48 9.08
CA ARG A 67 -0.66 19.76 9.00
C ARG A 67 0.70 19.64 8.31
N TYR A 68 1.44 18.55 8.55
CA TYR A 68 2.76 18.33 7.94
C TYR A 68 2.63 17.97 6.46
N SER A 69 1.61 17.18 6.11
CA SER A 69 1.29 16.84 4.71
C SER A 69 0.91 18.09 3.91
N GLN A 70 0.14 19.03 4.49
CA GLN A 70 -0.20 20.30 3.86
C GLN A 70 1.01 21.22 3.67
N ILE A 71 1.92 21.28 4.66
CA ILE A 71 3.18 22.03 4.53
C ILE A 71 4.04 21.43 3.41
N LEU A 72 4.11 20.10 3.34
CA LEU A 72 4.83 19.40 2.29
C LEU A 72 4.25 19.69 0.91
N GLU A 73 2.93 19.61 0.76
CA GLU A 73 2.25 19.98 -0.49
C GLU A 73 2.58 21.42 -0.88
N LYS A 74 2.51 22.36 0.06
CA LYS A 74 2.80 23.77 -0.22
C LYS A 74 4.24 23.97 -0.69
N ALA A 75 5.19 23.20 -0.15
CA ALA A 75 6.60 23.28 -0.52
C ALA A 75 6.91 22.67 -1.90
N VAL A 76 6.19 21.60 -2.26
CA VAL A 76 6.44 20.78 -3.46
C VAL A 76 5.52 21.15 -4.63
N GLY A 77 4.37 21.76 -4.35
CA GLY A 77 3.30 22.01 -5.30
C GLY A 77 2.27 20.88 -5.36
N SER A 78 0.99 21.26 -5.48
CA SER A 78 -0.16 20.35 -5.42
C SER A 78 -0.09 19.20 -6.42
N HIS A 79 0.26 19.52 -7.67
CA HIS A 79 0.33 18.55 -8.76
C HIS A 79 1.41 17.50 -8.52
N ILE A 80 2.63 17.94 -8.21
CA ILE A 80 3.79 17.06 -7.99
C ILE A 80 3.56 16.16 -6.78
N TYR A 81 3.08 16.73 -5.67
CA TYR A 81 2.74 15.99 -4.45
C TYR A 81 1.76 14.85 -4.73
N THR A 82 0.66 15.14 -5.43
CA THR A 82 -0.40 14.17 -5.73
C THR A 82 0.11 13.08 -6.67
N MET A 83 0.82 13.47 -7.74
CA MET A 83 1.41 12.54 -8.70
C MET A 83 2.31 11.51 -8.00
N ILE A 84 3.23 11.97 -7.13
CA ILE A 84 4.18 11.09 -6.45
C ILE A 84 3.46 10.10 -5.53
N ILE A 85 2.47 10.57 -4.76
CA ILE A 85 1.71 9.70 -3.84
C ILE A 85 0.96 8.62 -4.62
N LEU A 86 0.30 8.99 -5.71
CA LEU A 86 -0.44 8.02 -6.53
C LEU A 86 0.49 6.97 -7.13
N GLN A 87 1.61 7.40 -7.72
CA GLN A 87 2.62 6.49 -8.27
C GLN A 87 3.19 5.56 -7.18
N HIS A 88 3.44 6.09 -5.99
CA HIS A 88 3.95 5.30 -4.87
C HIS A 88 2.94 4.24 -4.42
N ARG A 89 1.67 4.61 -4.28
CA ARG A 89 0.57 3.70 -3.91
C ARG A 89 0.35 2.63 -4.97
N GLU A 90 0.34 2.99 -6.25
CA GLU A 90 0.18 2.06 -7.36
C GLU A 90 1.33 1.04 -7.39
N LYS A 91 2.58 1.51 -7.23
CA LYS A 91 3.76 0.63 -7.16
C LYS A 91 3.70 -0.32 -5.97
N LYS A 92 3.23 0.15 -4.82
CA LYS A 92 3.03 -0.67 -3.62
C LYS A 92 1.94 -1.73 -3.84
N ALA A 93 0.82 -1.36 -4.47
CA ALA A 93 -0.26 -2.29 -4.81
C ALA A 93 0.23 -3.39 -5.76
N LYS A 94 0.94 -3.02 -6.84
CA LYS A 94 1.54 -3.98 -7.79
C LYS A 94 2.50 -4.96 -7.11
N ARG A 95 3.35 -4.49 -6.20
CA ARG A 95 4.26 -5.34 -5.43
C ARG A 95 3.52 -6.31 -4.52
N LEU A 96 2.46 -5.85 -3.86
CA LEU A 96 1.64 -6.70 -2.99
C LEU A 96 0.93 -7.78 -3.81
N GLU A 97 0.35 -7.41 -4.95
CA GLU A 97 -0.31 -8.35 -5.86
C GLU A 97 0.66 -9.43 -6.36
N GLN A 98 1.87 -9.03 -6.76
CA GLN A 98 2.92 -9.97 -7.16
C GLN A 98 3.35 -10.90 -6.03
N ALA A 99 3.47 -10.39 -4.80
CA ALA A 99 3.81 -11.19 -3.62
C ALA A 99 2.70 -12.20 -3.26
N ILE A 100 1.44 -11.83 -3.44
CA ILE A 100 0.30 -12.76 -3.24
C ILE A 100 0.33 -13.86 -4.29
N LYS A 101 0.51 -13.49 -5.57
CA LYS A 101 0.60 -14.44 -6.69
C LYS A 101 1.75 -15.43 -6.50
N SER A 102 2.94 -14.94 -6.16
CA SER A 102 4.11 -15.79 -5.96
C SER A 102 3.94 -16.76 -4.78
N ARG A 103 3.34 -16.29 -3.67
CA ARG A 103 3.01 -17.15 -2.53
C ARG A 103 2.00 -18.23 -2.88
N GLY A 104 0.98 -17.90 -3.69
CA GLY A 104 0.01 -18.88 -4.20
C GLY A 104 0.68 -19.99 -5.00
N LEU A 105 1.54 -19.62 -5.96
CA LEU A 105 2.30 -20.57 -6.78
C LEU A 105 3.22 -21.47 -5.95
N GLN A 106 3.85 -20.93 -4.90
CA GLN A 106 4.68 -21.72 -3.99
C GLN A 106 3.88 -22.76 -3.22
N MET A 107 2.70 -22.38 -2.69
CA MET A 107 1.82 -23.32 -1.98
C MET A 107 1.30 -24.43 -2.90
N GLU A 108 0.95 -24.09 -4.15
CA GLU A 108 0.49 -25.06 -5.14
C GLU A 108 1.61 -26.03 -5.55
N ALA A 109 2.82 -25.51 -5.79
CA ALA A 109 3.98 -26.36 -6.06
C ALA A 109 4.32 -27.30 -4.89
N GLU A 110 4.14 -26.86 -3.65
CA GLU A 110 4.32 -27.72 -2.47
C GLU A 110 3.25 -28.82 -2.39
N ARG A 111 1.98 -28.51 -2.70
CA ARG A 111 0.89 -29.48 -2.76
C ARG A 111 1.17 -30.58 -3.79
N LEU A 112 1.51 -30.19 -5.02
CA LEU A 112 1.87 -31.13 -6.09
C LEU A 112 3.07 -32.01 -5.73
N LYS A 113 4.06 -31.47 -5.01
CA LYS A 113 5.20 -32.27 -4.51
C LYS A 113 4.77 -33.30 -3.47
N LYS A 114 3.83 -32.95 -2.57
CA LYS A 114 3.31 -33.88 -1.56
C LYS A 114 2.48 -34.98 -2.22
N GLU A 115 1.58 -34.62 -3.12
CA GLU A 115 0.74 -35.56 -3.88
C GLU A 115 1.60 -36.54 -4.70
N LYS A 116 2.60 -36.05 -5.44
CA LYS A 116 3.54 -36.93 -6.18
C LYS A 116 4.33 -37.88 -5.26
N LYS A 117 4.71 -37.43 -4.06
CA LYS A 117 5.41 -38.28 -3.08
C LYS A 117 4.48 -39.35 -2.52
N GLU A 118 3.21 -39.00 -2.28
CA GLU A 118 2.19 -39.92 -1.79
C GLU A 118 1.85 -40.97 -2.85
N ASP A 119 1.62 -40.56 -4.10
CA ASP A 119 1.43 -41.46 -5.24
C ASP A 119 2.61 -42.42 -5.42
N ALA A 120 3.83 -41.91 -5.33
CA ALA A 120 5.03 -42.74 -5.42
C ALA A 120 5.11 -43.76 -4.27
N ARG A 121 4.66 -43.38 -3.06
CA ARG A 121 4.60 -44.27 -1.90
C ARG A 121 3.51 -45.33 -2.06
N LEU A 122 2.31 -44.97 -2.54
CA LEU A 122 1.22 -45.90 -2.81
C LEU A 122 1.61 -46.93 -3.89
N LYS A 123 2.24 -46.48 -4.98
CA LYS A 123 2.78 -47.36 -6.03
C LYS A 123 3.83 -48.33 -5.49
N LYS A 124 4.76 -47.87 -4.62
CA LYS A 124 5.77 -48.74 -3.99
C LYS A 124 5.16 -49.79 -3.05
N LEU A 125 4.02 -49.50 -2.44
CA LEU A 125 3.29 -50.42 -1.55
C LEU A 125 2.37 -51.39 -2.31
N GLY A 126 2.40 -51.37 -3.65
CA GLY A 126 1.56 -52.25 -4.48
C GLY A 126 0.08 -51.90 -4.45
N MET A 127 -0.31 -50.75 -3.87
CA MET A 127 -1.69 -50.26 -3.88
C MET A 127 -1.89 -49.31 -5.05
N THR A 128 -2.27 -49.85 -6.20
CA THR A 128 -2.80 -49.04 -7.32
C THR A 128 -4.26 -48.72 -7.05
N GLN A 129 -4.62 -47.43 -7.05
CA GLN A 129 -6.03 -47.02 -7.02
C GLN A 129 -6.75 -47.67 -8.21
N LEU A 130 -7.71 -48.55 -7.91
CA LEU A 130 -8.64 -49.10 -8.89
C LEU A 130 -9.55 -47.95 -9.36
N PRO A 131 -9.73 -47.74 -10.67
CA PRO A 131 -10.68 -46.76 -11.15
C PRO A 131 -12.10 -47.22 -10.76
N SER A 132 -12.78 -46.43 -9.93
CA SER A 132 -14.22 -46.61 -9.68
C SER A 132 -14.98 -46.40 -10.98
N LYS A 133 -15.74 -47.42 -11.39
CA LYS A 133 -16.75 -47.32 -12.45
C LYS A 133 -17.95 -46.49 -12.01
#